data_AF-A0A0J1B2H9-F1
#
_entry.id   AF-A0A0J1B2H9-F1
#
_cell.length_a   1.000
_cell.length_b   1.000
_cell.length_c   1.000
_cell.angle_alpha   90.00
_cell.angle_beta   90.00
_cell.angle_gamma   90.00
#
_symmetry.space_group_name_H-M   'P 1'
#
loop_
_entity.id
_entity.type
_entity.pdbx_description
1 polymer ?
#
loop_
_entity_poly.entity_id
_entity_poly.type
_entity_poly.pdbx_seq_one_letter_code
_entity_poly.pdbx_strand_id
1 'polypeptide(L)' 'RATSSTRCQKCLKTGHFTYECTGSRPYVARPSRTKQLRTGAGLPAGGGRDQPSVELPDEFRSR' A
#
# COMPACT_ATOMS: atom_id res chain seq x y z
N ARG A 1 28.39 -8.23 -7.30
CA ARG A 1 27.91 -6.97 -7.93
C ARG A 1 26.43 -6.80 -7.55
N ALA A 2 25.99 -5.62 -7.13
CA ALA A 2 24.57 -5.39 -6.85
C ALA A 2 23.74 -5.65 -8.11
N THR A 3 22.65 -6.40 -7.98
CA THR A 3 21.71 -6.61 -9.08
C THR A 3 20.87 -5.35 -9.27
N SER A 4 20.33 -5.15 -10.48
CA SER A 4 19.37 -4.07 -10.75
C SER A 4 18.09 -4.17 -9.90
N SER A 5 17.81 -5.32 -9.30
CA SER A 5 16.70 -5.54 -8.36
C SER A 5 17.03 -5.23 -6.89
N THR A 6 18.30 -5.09 -6.53
CA THR A 6 18.71 -4.84 -5.14
C THR A 6 18.26 -3.44 -4.71
N ARG A 7 17.36 -3.37 -3.73
CA ARG A 7 16.86 -2.11 -3.14
C ARG A 7 17.67 -1.71 -1.93
N CYS A 8 18.14 -0.47 -1.93
CA CYS A 8 18.84 0.13 -0.80
C CYS A 8 17.86 0.57 0.28
N GLN A 9 18.01 0.10 1.52
CA GLN A 9 17.14 0.47 2.65
C GLN A 9 17.32 1.92 3.12
N LYS A 10 18.42 2.58 2.73
CA LYS A 10 18.72 3.95 3.15
C LYS A 10 18.02 4.98 2.26
N CYS A 11 18.12 4.83 0.94
CA CYS A 11 17.59 5.78 -0.04
C CYS A 11 16.39 5.26 -0.85
N LEU A 12 15.99 3.99 -0.66
CA LEU A 12 14.90 3.31 -1.37
C LEU A 12 15.08 3.17 -2.89
N LYS A 13 16.27 3.49 -3.43
CA LYS A 13 16.61 3.30 -4.85
C LYS A 13 17.15 1.90 -5.11
N THR A 14 17.08 1.46 -6.37
CA THR A 14 17.65 0.19 -6.83
C THR A 14 19.08 0.37 -7.34
N GLY A 15 19.83 -0.73 -7.39
CA GLY A 15 21.13 -0.81 -8.08
C GLY A 15 22.37 -0.71 -7.19
N HIS A 16 22.22 -0.62 -5.87
CA HIS A 16 23.33 -0.64 -4.92
C HIS A 16 22.91 -1.19 -3.55
N PHE A 17 23.89 -1.61 -2.77
CA PHE A 17 23.69 -2.03 -1.38
C PHE A 17 23.78 -0.84 -0.41
N THR A 18 23.25 -1.02 0.79
CA THR A 18 23.14 0.01 1.82
C THR A 18 24.49 0.61 2.25
N TYR A 19 25.58 -0.12 2.11
CA TYR A 19 26.94 0.31 2.49
C TYR A 19 27.59 1.22 1.44
N GLU A 20 27.19 1.15 0.16
CA GLU A 20 27.68 2.00 -0.94
C GLU A 20 26.81 3.27 -1.11
N CYS A 21 25.74 3.39 -0.32
CA CYS A 21 24.76 4.45 -0.47
C CYS A 21 25.28 5.80 0.04
N THR A 22 25.54 6.73 -0.88
CA THR A 22 25.88 8.13 -0.61
C THR A 22 24.66 9.05 -0.47
N GLY A 23 23.45 8.56 -0.80
CA GLY A 23 22.20 9.33 -0.69
C GLY A 23 21.73 9.54 0.75
N SER A 24 21.14 10.70 1.02
CA SER A 24 20.43 10.97 2.27
C SER A 24 19.12 10.17 2.34
N ARG A 25 18.64 9.92 3.56
CA ARG A 25 17.38 9.19 3.79
C ARG A 25 16.20 10.10 3.42
N PRO A 26 15.42 9.78 2.36
CA PRO A 26 14.24 10.57 2.05
C PRO A 26 13.19 10.36 3.16
N TYR A 27 12.60 11.45 3.64
CA TYR A 27 11.46 11.37 4.55
C TYR A 27 10.22 10.99 3.73
N VAL A 28 9.67 9.80 3.99
CA VAL A 28 8.41 9.36 3.39
C VAL A 28 7.33 9.48 4.45
N ALA A 29 6.42 10.44 4.27
CA ALA A 29 5.29 10.63 5.16
C ALA A 29 4.38 9.40 5.10
N ARG A 30 4.32 8.64 6.19
CA ARG A 30 3.36 7.55 6.35
C ARG A 30 2.02 8.16 6.78
N PRO A 31 0.92 7.93 6.04
CA PRO A 31 -0.39 8.39 6.48
C PRO A 31 -0.76 7.67 7.79
N SER A 32 -1.38 8.40 8.72
CA SER A 32 -1.93 7.79 9.93
C SER A 32 -3.04 6.80 9.57
N ARG A 33 -3.31 5.84 10.46
CA ARG A 33 -4.42 4.89 10.30
C ARG A 33 -5.75 5.61 10.06
N THR A 34 -6.01 6.71 10.78
CA THR A 34 -7.20 7.56 10.60
C THR A 34 -7.24 8.23 9.23
N LYS A 35 -6.10 8.73 8.72
CA LYS A 35 -5.98 9.30 7.38
C LYS A 35 -6.24 8.25 6.31
N GLN A 36 -5.71 7.02 6.47
CA GLN A 36 -5.93 5.91 5.54
C GLN A 36 -7.41 5.50 5.49
N LEU A 37 -8.07 5.40 6.64
CA LEU A 37 -9.50 5.10 6.73
C LEU A 37 -10.37 6.18 6.08
N ARG A 38 -9.98 7.46 6.22
CA ARG A 38 -10.68 8.59 5.58
C ARG A 38 -10.49 8.63 4.07
N THR A 39 -9.27 8.38 3.59
CA THR A 39 -8.95 8.40 2.15
C THR A 39 -9.42 7.14 1.41
N GLY A 40 -9.77 6.08 2.13
CA GLY A 40 -10.22 4.83 1.52
C GLY A 40 -9.09 3.98 0.95
N ALA A 41 -7.83 4.23 1.36
CA ALA A 41 -6.64 3.57 0.80
C ALA A 41 -6.54 2.05 1.07
N GLY A 42 -7.46 1.50 1.87
CA GLY A 42 -7.62 0.07 2.12
C GLY A 42 -8.90 -0.54 1.53
N LEU A 43 -9.72 0.26 0.83
CA LEU A 43 -10.87 -0.24 0.08
C LEU A 43 -10.46 -0.42 -1.39
N PRO A 44 -10.95 -1.46 -2.08
CA PRO A 44 -10.73 -1.61 -3.52
C PRO A 44 -11.26 -0.36 -4.22
N ALA A 45 -10.49 0.15 -5.18
CA ALA A 45 -10.86 1.33 -5.97
C ALA A 45 -12.21 1.09 -6.67
N GLY A 46 -13.31 1.54 -6.04
CA GLY A 46 -14.68 1.35 -6.52
C GLY A 46 -15.68 0.83 -5.47
N GLY A 47 -15.23 0.29 -4.34
CA GLY A 47 -16.11 -0.16 -3.27
C GLY A 47 -16.44 0.99 -2.31
N GLY A 48 -17.61 1.61 -2.48
CA GLY A 48 -18.17 2.46 -1.42
C GLY A 48 -18.24 1.67 -0.11
N ARG A 49 -18.10 2.35 1.04
CA ARG A 49 -18.18 1.73 2.38
C ARG A 49 -19.48 0.92 2.62
N ASP A 50 -20.47 1.17 1.79
CA ASP A 50 -21.82 0.61 1.82
C ASP A 50 -21.97 -0.67 0.97
N GLN A 51 -20.97 -1.05 0.17
CA GLN A 51 -21.08 -2.21 -0.71
C GLN A 51 -20.64 -3.48 0.03
N PRO A 52 -21.55 -4.44 0.31
CA PRO A 52 -21.17 -5.71 0.91
C PRO A 52 -20.27 -6.48 -0.06
N SER A 53 -19.12 -6.95 0.44
CA SER A 53 -18.12 -7.70 -0.35
C SER A 53 -18.60 -9.10 -0.76
N VAL A 54 -19.79 -9.51 -0.33
CA VAL A 54 -20.37 -10.84 -0.55
C VAL A 54 -21.74 -10.65 -1.17
N GLU A 55 -21.97 -11.31 -2.30
CA GLU A 55 -23.28 -11.33 -2.94
C GLU A 55 -24.27 -12.06 -2.02
N LEU A 56 -25.40 -11.42 -1.69
CA LEU A 56 -26.46 -12.06 -0.91
C LEU A 56 -27.07 -13.23 -1.71
N PRO A 57 -27.03 -14.48 -1.20
CA PRO A 57 -27.67 -15.62 -1.84
C PRO A 57 -29.18 -15.41 -2.03
N ASP A 58 -29.75 -15.98 -3.09
CA ASP A 58 -31.18 -15.83 -3.44
C ASP A 58 -32.14 -16.32 -2.35
N GLU A 59 -31.66 -17.15 -1.43
CA GLU A 59 -32.38 -17.66 -0.25
C GLU A 59 -32.82 -16.53 0.70
N PHE A 60 -32.10 -15.41 0.69
CA PHE A 60 -32.37 -14.24 1.54
C PHE A 60 -33.15 -13.13 0.82
N ARG A 61 -33.42 -13.27 -0.49
CA ARG A 61 -34.06 -12.22 -1.31
C ARG A 61 -35.59 -12.27 -1.34
N SER A 62 -36.20 -13.22 -0.63
CA SER A 62 -37.67 -13.37 -0.65
C SER A 62 -38.22 -13.80 0.71
N ARG A 63 -38.74 -12.83 1.46
CA ARG A 63 -39.90 -13.03 2.34
C ARG A 63 -40.73 -11.77 2.41
#